data_AF-A0A1V5BJA9-F1
#
_entry.id   AF-A0A1V5BJA9-F1
#
_cell.length_a   1.000
_cell.length_b   1.000
_cell.length_c   1.000
_cell.angle_alpha   90.00
_cell.angle_beta   90.00
_cell.angle_gamma   90.00
#
_symmetry.space_group_name_H-M   'P 1'
#
loop_
_entity.id
_entity.type
_entity.pdbx_description
1 polymer ?
#
loop_
_entity_poly.entity_id
_entity_poly.type
_entity_poly.pdbx_seq_one_letter_code
_entity_poly.pdbx_strand_id
1 'polypeptide(L)' 'MDEAMQMADLIASKPHKSIAAGKNLINQNIQTNIYSATINESRIAVELLDTEDTQEGIKAFLEKRTPAFKGM' A
#
# COMPACT_ATOMS: atom_id res chain seq x y z
N MET A 1 9.14 -23.28 -5.58
CA MET A 1 9.11 -22.25 -6.65
C MET A 1 7.69 -21.74 -6.83
N ASP A 2 6.70 -22.63 -6.87
CA ASP A 2 5.29 -22.30 -7.04
C ASP A 2 4.75 -21.32 -5.99
N GLU A 3 5.06 -21.52 -4.71
CA GLU A 3 4.61 -20.63 -3.63
C GLU A 3 5.20 -19.22 -3.73
N ALA A 4 6.46 -19.11 -4.17
CA ALA A 4 7.12 -17.82 -4.36
C ALA A 4 6.47 -17.03 -5.52
N MET A 5 6.10 -17.73 -6.61
CA MET A 5 5.38 -17.13 -7.73
C MET A 5 3.96 -16.73 -7.34
N GLN A 6 3.24 -17.56 -6.58
CA GLN A 6 1.92 -17.21 -6.06
C GLN A 6 1.96 -15.93 -5.20
N MET A 7 3.01 -15.79 -4.37
CA MET A 7 3.21 -14.57 -3.58
C MET A 7 3.51 -13.35 -4.47
N ALA A 8 4.34 -13.53 -5.51
CA ALA A 8 4.65 -12.46 -6.45
C ALA A 8 3.38 -11.99 -7.20
N ASP A 9 2.55 -12.92 -7.67
CA ASP A 9 1.28 -12.62 -8.34
C ASP A 9 0.31 -11.91 -7.39
N LEU A 10 0.25 -12.34 -6.13
CA LEU A 10 -0.56 -11.66 -5.12
C LEU A 10 -0.09 -10.23 -4.91
N ILE A 11 1.21 -9.98 -4.77
CA ILE A 11 1.77 -8.64 -4.60
C ILE A 11 1.49 -7.77 -5.82
N ALA A 12 1.68 -8.30 -7.03
CA ALA A 12 1.41 -7.61 -8.29
C ALA A 12 -0.08 -7.25 -8.45
N SER A 13 -0.99 -8.00 -7.81
CA SER A 13 -2.43 -7.72 -7.80
C SER A 13 -2.85 -6.58 -6.85
N LYS A 14 -1.93 -5.96 -6.11
CA LYS A 14 -2.20 -4.89 -5.14
C LYS A 14 -1.80 -3.50 -5.66
N PRO A 15 -2.21 -2.40 -4.99
CA PRO A 15 -1.76 -1.05 -5.32
C PRO A 15 -0.23 -0.92 -5.21
N HIS A 16 0.45 -0.77 -6.34
CA HIS A 16 1.91 -0.79 -6.38
C HIS A 16 2.53 0.34 -5.53
N LYS A 17 1.95 1.54 -5.59
CA LYS A 17 2.40 2.70 -4.81
C LYS A 17 2.27 2.45 -3.30
N SER A 18 1.16 1.90 -2.84
CA SER A 18 0.93 1.62 -1.42
C SER A 18 1.85 0.51 -0.89
N ILE A 19 2.08 -0.54 -1.69
CA ILE A 19 3.02 -1.61 -1.32
C ILE A 19 4.45 -1.07 -1.22
N ALA A 20 4.91 -0.30 -2.23
CA ALA A 20 6.25 0.29 -2.23
C ALA A 20 6.44 1.27 -1.06
N ALA A 21 5.46 2.14 -0.83
CA ALA A 21 5.47 3.09 0.28
C ALA A 21 5.52 2.38 1.63
N GLY A 22 4.68 1.36 1.85
CA GLY A 22 4.67 0.57 3.08
C GLY A 22 6.01 -0.14 3.34
N LYS A 23 6.62 -0.74 2.32
CA LYS A 23 7.94 -1.36 2.42
C LYS A 23 9.02 -0.34 2.81
N ASN A 24 9.05 0.81 2.15
CA ASN A 24 10.01 1.87 2.45
C ASN A 24 9.83 2.42 3.86
N LEU A 25 8.58 2.59 4.27
CA LEU A 25 8.23 3.11 5.58
C LEU A 25 8.69 2.18 6.70
N ILE A 26 8.44 0.87 6.59
CA ILE A 26 8.90 -0.12 7.57
C ILE A 26 10.43 -0.10 7.68
N ASN A 27 11.12 -0.11 6.54
CA ASN A 27 12.59 -0.11 6.50
C ASN A 27 13.20 1.15 7.14
N GLN A 28 12.55 2.31 6.97
CA GLN A 28 13.01 3.57 7.57
C GLN A 28 12.67 3.65 9.06
N ASN A 29 11.46 3.25 9.44
CA ASN A 29 10.95 3.43 10.79
C ASN A 29 11.52 2.43 11.81
N ILE A 30 12.07 1.29 11.36
CA ILE A 30 12.67 0.30 12.28
C ILE A 30 13.86 0.85 13.08
N GLN A 31 14.48 1.94 12.59
CA GLN A 31 15.62 2.60 13.23
C GLN A 31 15.24 3.89 13.96
N THR A 32 13.95 4.27 13.99
CA THR A 32 13.48 5.53 14.58
C THR A 32 12.65 5.29 15.84
N ASN A 33 12.43 6.35 16.63
CA ASN A 33 11.51 6.26 17.76
C ASN A 33 10.05 6.24 17.26
N ILE A 34 9.17 5.66 18.07
CA ILE A 34 7.76 5.46 17.70
C ILE A 34 7.02 6.76 17.36
N TYR A 35 7.34 7.87 18.04
CA TYR A 35 6.66 9.14 17.80
C TYR A 35 7.01 9.70 16.40
N SER A 36 8.30 9.71 16.05
CA SER A 36 8.75 10.12 14.72
C SER A 36 8.24 9.18 13.62
N ALA A 37 8.22 7.87 13.89
CA ALA A 37 7.68 6.87 12.96
C ALA A 37 6.20 7.13 12.64
N THR A 38 5.37 7.37 13.67
CA THR A 38 3.93 7.65 13.51
C THR A 38 3.67 8.94 12.74
N ILE A 39 4.47 9.98 12.92
CA ILE A 39 4.36 11.23 12.13
C ILE A 39 4.65 10.94 10.64
N ASN A 40 5.71 10.18 10.36
CA ASN A 40 6.08 9.81 9.00
C ASN A 40 4.99 8.94 8.33
N GLU A 41 4.44 7.98 9.07
CA GLU A 41 3.30 7.14 8.66
C GLU A 41 2.08 7.97 8.30
N SER A 42 1.71 8.91 9.17
CA SER A 42 0.54 9.76 8.94
C SER A 42 0.68 10.58 7.66
N ARG A 43 1.88 11.14 7.41
CA ARG A 43 2.15 11.90 6.19
C ARG A 43 2.02 11.02 4.94
N ILE A 44 2.70 9.87 4.92
CA ILE A 44 2.69 8.97 3.75
C ILE A 44 1.29 8.41 3.51
N ALA A 45 0.54 8.10 4.58
CA ALA A 45 -0.85 7.65 4.45
C ALA A 45 -1.73 8.71 3.78
N VAL A 46 -1.59 9.99 4.15
CA VAL A 46 -2.32 11.09 3.53
C VAL A 46 -1.92 11.25 2.06
N GLU A 47 -0.64 11.17 1.72
CA GLU A 47 -0.17 11.23 0.32
C GLU A 47 -0.75 10.09 -0.54
N LEU A 48 -0.92 8.89 0.04
CA LEU A 48 -1.50 7.76 -0.67
C LEU A 48 -3.02 7.87 -0.87
N LEU A 49 -3.73 8.63 -0.05
CA LEU A 49 -5.19 8.82 -0.19
C LEU A 49 -5.54 9.45 -1.53
N ASP A 50 -4.70 10.33 -2.07
CA ASP A 50 -4.95 11.02 -3.34
C ASP A 50 -4.66 10.16 -4.58
N THR A 51 -4.16 8.94 -4.41
CA THR A 51 -3.87 8.03 -5.54
C THR A 51 -5.14 7.39 -6.09
N GLU A 52 -5.17 7.13 -7.41
CA GLU A 52 -6.30 6.47 -8.07
C GLU A 52 -6.59 5.10 -7.46
N ASP A 53 -5.54 4.31 -7.20
CA ASP A 53 -5.67 2.97 -6.64
C ASP A 53 -6.26 2.99 -5.21
N THR A 54 -5.95 4.00 -4.39
CA THR A 54 -6.56 4.11 -3.05
C THR A 54 -8.04 4.50 -3.15
N GLN A 55 -8.38 5.45 -4.02
CA GLN A 55 -9.77 5.84 -4.26
C GLN A 55 -10.60 4.66 -4.82
N GLU A 56 -10.03 3.91 -5.75
CA GLU A 56 -10.61 2.69 -6.30
C GLU A 56 -10.77 1.60 -5.23
N GLY A 57 -9.79 1.42 -4.35
CA GLY A 57 -9.88 0.49 -3.22
C GLY A 57 -11.03 0.83 -2.28
N ILE A 58 -11.19 2.11 -1.95
CA ILE A 58 -12.31 2.61 -1.11
C ILE A 58 -13.64 2.39 -1.83
N LYS A 59 -13.72 2.75 -3.11
CA LYS A 59 -14.94 2.59 -3.92
C LYS A 59 -15.35 1.13 -4.06
N ALA A 60 -14.42 0.26 -4.43
CA ALA A 60 -14.66 -1.17 -4.59
C ALA A 60 -15.11 -1.84 -3.27
N PHE A 61 -14.54 -1.40 -2.14
CA PHE A 61 -14.96 -1.84 -0.82
C PHE A 61 -16.41 -1.46 -0.52
N LEU A 62 -16.79 -0.20 -0.76
CA LEU A 62 -18.18 0.27 -0.58
C LEU A 62 -19.16 -0.44 -1.51
N GLU A 63 -18.75 -0.70 -2.75
CA GLU A 63 -19.54 -1.38 -3.78
C GLU A 63 -19.52 -2.93 -3.66
N LYS A 64 -18.76 -3.48 -2.70
CA LYS A 64 -18.58 -4.93 -2.47
C LYS A 64 -18.12 -5.70 -3.72
N ARG A 65 -17.22 -5.11 -4.50
CA ARG A 65 -16.62 -5.72 -5.69
C ARG A 65 -15.11 -5.84 -5.56
N THR A 66 -14.51 -6.60 -6.46
CA THR A 66 -13.04 -6.68 -6.54
C THR A 66 -12.51 -5.34 -7.09
N PRO A 67 -11.50 -4.72 -6.45
CA PRO A 67 -10.88 -3.50 -6.95
C PRO A 67 -10.06 -3.76 -8.21
N ALA A 68 -10.08 -2.80 -9.14
CA ALA A 68 -9.29 -2.84 -10.36
C ALA A 68 -8.14 -1.85 -10.25
N PHE A 69 -7.04 -2.27 -9.63
CA PHE A 69 -5.85 -1.44 -9.48
C PHE A 69 -5.12 -1.29 -10.81
N LYS A 70 -4.73 -0.06 -11.16
CA LYS A 70 -4.02 0.28 -12.39
C LYS A 70 -2.51 0.43 -12.17
N GLY A 71 -2.06 0.41 -10.91
CA GLY A 71 -0.65 0.65 -10.57
C GLY A 71 -0.23 2.11 -10.75
N MET A 72 -1.21 3.03 -10.81
CA MET A 72 -1.03 4.48 -10.97
C MET A 72 -1.48 5.24 -9.74
#